data_AF-A0A8C4NJ13-F1
#
_entry.id   AF-A0A8C4NJ13-F1
#
_cell.length_a   1.000
_cell.length_b   1.000
_cell.length_c   1.000
_cell.angle_alpha   90.00
_cell.angle_beta   90.00
_cell.angle_gamma   90.00
#
_symmetry.space_group_name_H-M   'P 1'
#
loop_
_entity.id
_entity.type
_entity.pdbx_description
1 polymer ?
#
loop_
_entity_poly.entity_id
_entity_poly.type
_entity_poly.pdbx_seq_one_letter_code
_entity_poly.pdbx_strand_id
1 'polypeptide(L)'
;MNNLFLLKQSIHLCFSFTHLYSLLTHYVSVITAELGDHHELNHNLSAVLPNADIQDPWLLRPHHWRHRLWLLLEQPTSSPIAHAVAIFAILPALLSLLAGAMETVTHEDEGDEYIWSNIEGACVLYFTAELVLRWFATPSLAVFVRLKHVILDLMLLLAYYVHLILHWWSNSVHGKTQGHGYKVLHQLHSSLRLLDLLRVCRVLRMVRHTISIWALMFTLRQCLQKLGILWLLLMTFGVFGFAPLVYIVELDHPESNLTNIPVANWWAMVSQLINVYCTRPRFGEGALTKFREN
;
A
#
# COMPACT_ATOMS: atom_id res chain seq x y z
N MET A 1 39.88 -5.42 -1.82
CA MET A 1 38.88 -6.51 -1.62
C MET A 1 37.44 -6.01 -1.47
N ASN A 2 37.18 -4.79 -0.98
CA ASN A 2 35.81 -4.27 -0.79
C ASN A 2 35.05 -4.00 -2.10
N ASN A 3 35.70 -3.49 -3.16
CA ASN A 3 35.00 -3.13 -4.41
C ASN A 3 34.43 -4.33 -5.17
N LEU A 4 35.12 -5.48 -5.16
CA LEU A 4 34.62 -6.72 -5.77
C LEU A 4 33.40 -7.28 -5.01
N PHE A 5 33.40 -7.14 -3.69
CA PHE A 5 32.26 -7.50 -2.84
C PHE A 5 31.06 -6.58 -3.09
N LEU A 6 31.28 -5.27 -3.17
CA LEU A 6 30.23 -4.28 -3.46
C LEU A 6 29.69 -4.39 -4.90
N LEU A 7 30.51 -4.80 -5.86
CA LEU A 7 30.08 -5.09 -7.23
C LEU A 7 29.18 -6.34 -7.27
N LYS A 8 29.56 -7.42 -6.57
CA LYS A 8 28.70 -8.61 -6.41
C LYS A 8 27.36 -8.24 -5.76
N GLN A 9 27.37 -7.41 -4.73
CA GLN A 9 26.16 -6.93 -4.07
C GLN A 9 25.27 -6.10 -5.02
N SER A 10 25.87 -5.28 -5.88
CA SER A 10 25.16 -4.50 -6.90
C SER A 10 24.50 -5.40 -7.95
N ILE A 11 25.19 -6.44 -8.40
CA ILE A 11 24.63 -7.43 -9.34
C ILE A 11 23.47 -8.21 -8.68
N HIS A 12 23.62 -8.62 -7.42
CA HIS A 12 22.54 -9.27 -6.66
C HIS A 12 21.32 -8.36 -6.48
N LEU A 13 21.52 -7.05 -6.29
CA LEU A 13 20.43 -6.07 -6.25
C LEU A 13 19.71 -6.00 -7.61
N CYS A 14 20.43 -5.99 -8.73
CA CYS A 14 19.84 -6.02 -10.07
C CYS A 14 18.94 -7.27 -10.28
N PHE A 15 19.43 -8.46 -9.92
CA PHE A 15 18.63 -9.68 -10.00
C PHE A 15 17.42 -9.65 -9.07
N SER A 16 17.57 -9.09 -7.87
CA SER A 16 16.46 -8.92 -6.92
C SER A 16 15.38 -7.99 -7.48
N PHE A 17 15.76 -6.91 -8.17
CA PHE A 17 14.83 -6.00 -8.82
C PHE A 17 14.09 -6.65 -9.99
N THR A 18 14.78 -7.42 -10.83
CA THR A 18 14.14 -8.18 -11.92
C THR A 18 13.17 -9.23 -11.36
N HIS A 19 13.55 -9.91 -10.28
CA HIS A 19 12.68 -10.87 -9.60
C HIS A 19 11.47 -10.20 -8.95
N LEU A 20 11.66 -9.06 -8.28
CA LEU A 20 10.58 -8.24 -7.74
C LEU A 20 9.63 -7.76 -8.84
N TYR A 21 10.13 -7.33 -10.00
CA TYR A 21 9.31 -6.95 -11.13
C TYR A 21 8.47 -8.13 -11.67
N SER A 22 9.08 -9.31 -11.79
CA SER A 22 8.37 -10.53 -12.18
C SER A 22 7.29 -10.92 -11.17
N LEU A 23 7.59 -10.84 -9.87
CA LEU A 23 6.62 -11.08 -8.80
C LEU A 23 5.50 -10.04 -8.79
N LEU A 24 5.83 -8.76 -9.00
CA LEU A 24 4.86 -7.67 -9.02
C LEU A 24 3.94 -7.76 -10.23
N THR A 25 4.47 -8.06 -11.43
CA THR A 25 3.64 -8.29 -12.62
C THR A 25 2.77 -9.53 -12.46
N HIS A 26 3.29 -10.60 -11.88
CA HIS A 26 2.52 -11.81 -11.57
C HIS A 26 1.42 -11.50 -10.54
N TYR A 27 1.74 -10.85 -9.43
CA TYR A 27 0.80 -10.49 -8.37
C TYR A 27 -0.29 -9.55 -8.87
N VAL A 28 0.09 -8.49 -9.59
CA VAL A 28 -0.87 -7.57 -10.22
C VAL A 28 -1.73 -8.35 -11.22
N SER A 29 -1.17 -9.24 -12.04
CA SER A 29 -1.95 -10.05 -12.99
C SER A 29 -2.95 -10.98 -12.31
N VAL A 30 -2.61 -11.55 -11.15
CA VAL A 30 -3.50 -12.41 -10.35
C VAL A 30 -4.62 -11.59 -9.73
N ILE A 31 -4.28 -10.48 -9.04
CA ILE A 31 -5.27 -9.55 -8.48
C ILE A 31 -6.22 -9.08 -9.57
N THR A 32 -5.68 -8.67 -10.71
CA THR A 32 -6.49 -8.09 -11.79
C THR A 32 -7.21 -9.13 -12.65
N ALA A 33 -6.78 -10.39 -12.67
CA ALA A 33 -7.60 -11.50 -13.19
C ALA A 33 -8.82 -11.70 -12.30
N GLU A 34 -8.64 -11.68 -10.99
CA GLU A 34 -9.74 -11.81 -10.03
C GLU A 34 -10.60 -10.55 -9.86
N LEU A 35 -10.09 -9.39 -10.24
CA LEU A 35 -10.85 -8.12 -10.31
C LEU A 35 -11.50 -7.90 -11.69
N GLY A 36 -10.92 -8.47 -12.75
CA GLY A 36 -11.44 -8.42 -14.12
C GLY A 36 -12.75 -9.18 -14.23
N ASP A 37 -12.83 -10.35 -13.58
CA ASP A 37 -14.10 -11.07 -13.42
C ASP A 37 -15.18 -10.16 -12.82
N HIS A 38 -14.91 -9.34 -11.79
CA HIS A 38 -15.96 -8.51 -11.21
C HIS A 38 -16.53 -7.43 -12.14
N HIS A 39 -15.75 -6.88 -13.08
CA HIS A 39 -16.22 -5.82 -13.97
C HIS A 39 -16.77 -6.36 -15.30
N GLU A 40 -16.13 -7.38 -15.85
CA GLU A 40 -16.59 -8.10 -17.05
C GLU A 40 -17.86 -8.90 -16.73
N LEU A 41 -17.95 -9.52 -15.55
CA LEU A 41 -19.17 -10.18 -15.08
C LEU A 41 -20.30 -9.17 -14.84
N ASN A 42 -20.05 -7.94 -14.34
CA ASN A 42 -21.11 -6.93 -14.19
C ASN A 42 -21.59 -6.35 -15.54
N HIS A 43 -20.66 -6.13 -16.48
CA HIS A 43 -20.99 -5.65 -17.83
C HIS A 43 -21.71 -6.75 -18.64
N ASN A 44 -21.26 -8.00 -18.55
CA ASN A 44 -21.88 -9.14 -19.22
C ASN A 44 -23.16 -9.65 -18.50
N LEU A 45 -23.31 -9.47 -17.18
CA LEU A 45 -24.56 -9.79 -16.45
C LEU A 45 -25.73 -8.94 -16.95
N SER A 46 -25.50 -7.66 -17.24
CA SER A 46 -26.54 -6.76 -17.74
C SER A 46 -27.02 -7.12 -19.16
N ALA A 47 -26.23 -7.90 -19.90
CA ALA A 47 -26.52 -8.29 -21.28
C ALA A 47 -26.98 -9.75 -21.44
N VAL A 48 -26.71 -10.64 -20.46
CA VAL A 48 -26.80 -12.11 -20.67
C VAL A 48 -27.89 -12.83 -19.85
N LEU A 49 -28.56 -12.21 -18.88
CA LEU A 49 -29.46 -12.98 -17.98
C LEU A 49 -30.89 -12.44 -17.84
N PRO A 50 -31.87 -13.03 -18.58
CA PRO A 50 -33.15 -13.47 -18.03
C PRO A 50 -33.00 -14.73 -17.16
N ASN A 51 -31.82 -15.39 -17.15
CA ASN A 51 -31.56 -16.65 -16.45
C ASN A 51 -30.26 -16.59 -15.64
N ALA A 52 -30.21 -15.74 -14.61
CA ALA A 52 -29.03 -15.58 -13.76
C ALA A 52 -28.61 -16.89 -13.08
N ASP A 53 -27.30 -17.16 -13.08
CA ASP A 53 -26.70 -18.31 -12.43
C ASP A 53 -27.22 -18.48 -10.99
N ILE A 54 -27.56 -19.72 -10.66
CA ILE A 54 -28.33 -20.16 -9.48
C ILE A 54 -27.50 -20.07 -8.16
N GLN A 55 -26.52 -19.15 -8.08
CA GLN A 55 -25.62 -19.00 -6.94
C GLN A 55 -25.65 -17.63 -6.27
N ASP A 56 -26.48 -16.69 -6.72
CA ASP A 56 -26.78 -15.49 -5.95
C ASP A 56 -27.80 -15.81 -4.84
N PRO A 57 -27.41 -15.78 -3.55
CA PRO A 57 -28.28 -16.18 -2.43
C PRO A 57 -29.57 -15.34 -2.34
N TRP A 58 -29.60 -14.20 -3.00
CA TRP A 58 -30.67 -13.22 -3.00
C TRP A 58 -31.75 -13.45 -4.05
N LEU A 59 -31.47 -14.21 -5.13
CA LEU A 59 -32.43 -14.48 -6.21
C LEU A 59 -33.67 -15.25 -5.71
N LEU A 60 -33.53 -16.00 -4.61
CA LEU A 60 -34.60 -16.81 -4.05
C LEU A 60 -35.63 -15.98 -3.27
N ARG A 61 -35.31 -14.77 -2.76
CA ARG A 61 -36.24 -13.91 -2.01
C ARG A 61 -35.89 -12.40 -2.07
N PRO A 62 -36.24 -11.69 -3.16
CA PRO A 62 -35.83 -10.30 -3.40
C PRO A 62 -36.48 -9.24 -2.48
N HIS A 63 -37.63 -9.53 -1.84
CA HIS A 63 -38.38 -8.51 -1.09
C HIS A 63 -38.05 -8.40 0.42
N HIS A 64 -37.05 -9.11 0.92
CA HIS A 64 -36.68 -9.01 2.33
C HIS A 64 -35.94 -7.71 2.67
N TRP A 65 -36.15 -7.21 3.88
CA TRP A 65 -35.44 -6.03 4.42
C TRP A 65 -33.92 -6.22 4.40
N ARG A 66 -33.42 -7.46 4.55
CA ARG A 66 -31.99 -7.79 4.46
C ARG A 66 -31.41 -7.54 3.08
N HIS A 67 -32.17 -7.85 2.02
CA HIS A 67 -31.75 -7.57 0.64
C HIS A 67 -31.68 -6.06 0.38
N ARG A 68 -32.66 -5.29 0.87
CA ARG A 68 -32.63 -3.82 0.80
C ARG A 68 -31.42 -3.22 1.53
N LEU A 69 -31.08 -3.76 2.71
CA LEU A 69 -29.90 -3.36 3.46
C LEU A 69 -28.60 -3.71 2.72
N TRP A 70 -28.55 -4.90 2.11
CA TRP A 70 -27.42 -5.33 1.30
C TRP A 70 -27.21 -4.43 0.09
N LEU A 71 -28.27 -4.10 -0.65
CA LEU A 71 -28.21 -3.15 -1.78
C LEU A 71 -27.72 -1.76 -1.34
N LEU A 72 -28.17 -1.29 -0.18
CA LEU A 72 -27.80 0.03 0.35
C LEU A 72 -26.32 0.11 0.77
N LEU A 73 -25.74 -0.98 1.27
CA LEU A 73 -24.36 -1.02 1.76
C LEU A 73 -23.32 -1.48 0.73
N GLU A 74 -23.73 -2.33 -0.22
CA GLU A 74 -22.83 -2.98 -1.18
C GLU A 74 -22.91 -2.35 -2.58
N GLN A 75 -24.07 -1.82 -2.98
CA GLN A 75 -24.28 -1.27 -4.32
C GLN A 75 -24.60 0.24 -4.27
N PRO A 76 -23.60 1.13 -4.38
CA PRO A 76 -23.79 2.59 -4.29
C PRO A 76 -24.61 3.18 -5.44
N THR A 77 -24.78 2.45 -6.54
CA THR A 77 -25.57 2.87 -7.73
C THR A 77 -27.04 2.46 -7.65
N SER A 78 -27.44 1.69 -6.62
CA SER A 78 -28.81 1.15 -6.52
C SER A 78 -29.87 2.21 -6.22
N SER A 79 -29.52 3.26 -5.48
CA SER A 79 -30.44 4.29 -5.00
C SER A 79 -29.68 5.58 -4.65
N PRO A 80 -30.29 6.78 -4.78
CA PRO A 80 -29.65 8.03 -4.31
C PRO A 80 -29.26 7.98 -2.83
N ILE A 81 -30.03 7.25 -2.01
CA ILE A 81 -29.71 7.05 -0.58
C ILE A 81 -28.47 6.16 -0.43
N ALA A 82 -28.36 5.09 -1.23
CA ALA A 82 -27.18 4.22 -1.23
C ALA A 82 -25.92 4.99 -1.66
N HIS A 83 -26.06 5.89 -2.63
CA HIS A 83 -24.98 6.77 -3.06
C HIS A 83 -24.52 7.72 -1.94
N ALA A 84 -25.47 8.36 -1.25
CA ALA A 84 -25.16 9.22 -0.10
C ALA A 84 -24.47 8.46 1.04
N VAL A 85 -24.93 7.25 1.34
CA VAL A 85 -24.33 6.37 2.36
C VAL A 85 -22.91 5.97 1.99
N ALA A 86 -22.65 5.66 0.71
CA ALA A 86 -21.31 5.33 0.24
C ALA A 86 -20.34 6.52 0.35
N ILE A 87 -20.80 7.74 0.00
CA ILE A 87 -20.01 8.97 0.19
C ILE A 87 -19.74 9.19 1.68
N PHE A 88 -20.75 9.04 2.53
CA PHE A 88 -20.60 9.19 3.97
C PHE A 88 -19.61 8.19 4.56
N ALA A 89 -19.58 6.95 4.08
CA ALA A 89 -18.64 5.92 4.53
C ALA A 89 -17.16 6.23 4.23
N ILE A 90 -16.88 7.16 3.30
CA ILE A 90 -15.51 7.62 3.00
C ILE A 90 -14.99 8.59 4.07
N LEU A 91 -15.87 9.38 4.69
CA LEU A 91 -15.48 10.43 5.65
C LEU A 91 -14.75 9.86 6.89
N PRO A 92 -15.25 8.83 7.59
CA PRO A 92 -14.53 8.22 8.71
C PRO A 92 -13.18 7.60 8.33
N ALA A 93 -13.03 7.15 7.08
CA ALA A 93 -11.77 6.61 6.58
C ALA A 93 -10.71 7.69 6.34
N LEU A 94 -11.12 8.85 5.80
CA LEU A 94 -10.23 10.02 5.72
C LEU A 94 -9.87 10.56 7.10
N LEU A 95 -10.85 10.64 7.99
CA LEU A 95 -10.64 11.16 9.35
C LEU A 95 -9.66 10.29 10.14
N SER A 96 -9.79 8.97 10.06
CA SER A 96 -8.84 8.01 10.68
C SER A 96 -7.42 8.17 10.12
N LEU A 97 -7.27 8.39 8.81
CA LEU A 97 -5.96 8.62 8.20
C LEU A 97 -5.31 9.93 8.69
N LEU A 98 -6.11 11.00 8.77
CA LEU A 98 -5.65 12.30 9.28
C LEU A 98 -5.29 12.22 10.76
N ALA A 99 -6.12 11.57 11.58
CA ALA A 99 -5.83 11.38 13.00
C ALA A 99 -4.51 10.63 13.21
N GLY A 100 -4.28 9.54 12.46
CA GLY A 100 -3.02 8.81 12.53
C GLY A 100 -1.81 9.61 12.05
N ALA A 101 -1.97 10.48 11.05
CA ALA A 101 -0.89 11.38 10.62
C ALA A 101 -0.58 12.44 11.70
N MET A 102 -1.62 13.04 12.29
CA MET A 102 -1.46 14.05 13.34
C MET A 102 -0.83 13.45 14.61
N GLU A 103 -1.22 12.23 14.99
CA GLU A 103 -0.62 11.47 16.11
C GLU A 103 0.90 11.35 15.99
N THR A 104 1.44 11.20 14.77
CA THR A 104 2.90 11.14 14.55
C THR A 104 3.60 12.49 14.70
N VAL A 105 2.88 13.60 14.51
CA VAL A 105 3.43 14.96 14.55
C VAL A 105 3.32 15.55 15.96
N THR A 106 2.20 15.33 16.64
CA THR A 106 1.89 15.94 17.95
C THR A 106 2.41 15.11 19.13
N HIS A 107 3.48 14.34 18.95
CA HIS A 107 4.00 13.41 19.95
C HIS A 107 4.54 14.11 21.23
N GLU A 108 4.66 15.44 21.22
CA GLU A 108 5.19 16.23 22.33
C GLU A 108 4.08 16.79 23.26
N ASP A 109 2.83 16.88 22.80
CA ASP A 109 1.72 17.47 23.56
C ASP A 109 0.73 16.39 24.05
N GLU A 110 0.80 16.03 25.34
CA GLU A 110 -0.03 14.98 25.96
C GLU A 110 -1.55 15.19 25.76
N GLY A 111 -2.00 16.44 25.66
CA GLY A 111 -3.40 16.79 25.44
C GLY A 111 -3.91 16.42 24.05
N ASP A 112 -3.07 16.58 23.02
CA ASP A 112 -3.44 16.33 21.64
C ASP A 112 -3.44 14.82 21.33
N GLU A 113 -2.53 14.05 21.93
CA GLU A 113 -2.47 12.59 21.81
C GLU A 113 -3.81 11.95 22.22
N TYR A 114 -4.40 12.40 23.34
CA TYR A 114 -5.69 11.89 23.79
C TYR A 114 -6.83 12.21 22.82
N ILE A 115 -6.84 13.41 22.23
CA ILE A 115 -7.88 13.82 21.28
C ILE A 115 -7.82 12.96 20.02
N TRP A 116 -6.64 12.81 19.42
CA TRP A 116 -6.46 12.01 18.21
C TRP A 116 -6.75 10.53 18.45
N SER A 117 -6.35 9.99 19.59
CA SER A 117 -6.65 8.61 19.99
C SER A 117 -8.15 8.34 20.11
N ASN A 118 -8.93 9.28 20.67
CA ASN A 118 -10.38 9.15 20.77
C ASN A 118 -11.08 9.24 19.41
N ILE A 119 -10.63 10.14 18.53
CA ILE A 119 -11.15 10.24 17.16
C ILE A 119 -10.92 8.93 16.41
N GLU A 120 -9.71 8.39 16.51
CA GLU A 120 -9.35 7.10 15.91
C GLU A 120 -10.23 5.96 16.46
N GLY A 121 -10.44 5.92 17.78
CA GLY A 121 -11.35 4.97 18.42
C GLY A 121 -12.80 5.08 17.93
N ALA A 122 -13.32 6.30 17.75
CA ALA A 122 -14.66 6.53 17.21
C ALA A 122 -14.78 6.09 15.73
N CYS A 123 -13.75 6.34 14.91
CA CYS A 123 -13.70 5.86 13.53
C CYS A 123 -13.68 4.33 13.47
N VAL A 124 -12.91 3.67 14.33
CA VAL A 124 -12.89 2.20 14.39
C VAL A 124 -14.25 1.66 14.82
N LEU A 125 -14.89 2.27 15.81
CA LEU A 125 -16.24 1.89 16.23
C LEU A 125 -17.23 1.99 15.04
N TYR A 126 -17.16 3.06 14.26
CA TYR A 126 -17.97 3.18 13.04
C TYR A 126 -17.73 2.02 12.06
N PHE A 127 -16.46 1.66 11.80
CA PHE A 127 -16.15 0.53 10.91
C PHE A 127 -16.64 -0.82 11.43
N THR A 128 -16.63 -0.99 12.75
CA THR A 128 -17.14 -2.23 13.37
C THR A 128 -18.65 -2.33 13.21
N ALA A 129 -19.36 -1.21 13.41
CA ALA A 129 -20.79 -1.14 13.19
C ALA A 129 -21.12 -1.40 11.71
N GLU A 130 -20.37 -0.82 10.78
CA GLU A 130 -20.52 -1.05 9.35
C GLU A 130 -20.32 -2.54 8.98
N LEU A 131 -19.29 -3.19 9.54
CA LEU A 131 -19.03 -4.62 9.33
C LEU A 131 -20.15 -5.50 9.90
N VAL A 132 -20.65 -5.16 11.09
CA VAL A 132 -21.77 -5.85 11.73
C VAL A 132 -23.06 -5.68 10.93
N LEU A 133 -23.34 -4.48 10.42
CA LEU A 133 -24.49 -4.22 9.55
C LEU A 133 -24.41 -5.05 8.27
N ARG A 134 -23.23 -5.18 7.65
CA ARG A 134 -23.04 -6.08 6.49
C ARG A 134 -23.24 -7.53 6.86
N TRP A 135 -22.78 -7.96 8.03
CA TRP A 135 -23.01 -9.32 8.51
C TRP A 135 -24.51 -9.62 8.63
N PHE A 136 -25.29 -8.71 9.22
CA PHE A 136 -26.76 -8.84 9.27
C PHE A 136 -27.44 -8.75 7.91
N ALA A 137 -26.85 -7.98 6.99
CA ALA A 137 -27.33 -7.90 5.62
C ALA A 137 -27.14 -9.24 4.91
N THR A 138 -26.02 -9.96 5.09
CA THR A 138 -25.76 -11.24 4.42
C THR A 138 -26.59 -12.42 4.94
N PRO A 139 -26.96 -13.39 4.08
CA PRO A 139 -27.85 -14.49 4.46
C PRO A 139 -27.14 -15.62 5.21
N SER A 140 -25.81 -15.76 5.08
CA SER A 140 -25.02 -16.74 5.83
C SER A 140 -23.61 -16.22 6.15
N LEU A 141 -23.10 -16.57 7.33
CA LEU A 141 -21.76 -16.17 7.80
C LEU A 141 -20.65 -16.80 6.95
N ALA A 142 -20.83 -18.03 6.48
CA ALA A 142 -19.83 -18.72 5.66
C ALA A 142 -19.61 -18.04 4.31
N VAL A 143 -20.68 -17.51 3.70
CA VAL A 143 -20.57 -16.72 2.46
C VAL A 143 -19.94 -15.37 2.77
N PHE A 144 -20.34 -14.72 3.87
CA PHE A 144 -19.80 -13.42 4.29
C PHE A 144 -18.29 -13.43 4.46
N VAL A 145 -17.74 -14.39 5.22
CA VAL A 145 -16.30 -14.47 5.50
C VAL A 145 -15.47 -14.88 4.28
N ARG A 146 -16.10 -15.49 3.26
CA ARG A 146 -15.42 -15.83 2.00
C ARG A 146 -15.28 -14.65 1.04
N LEU A 147 -16.01 -13.55 1.26
CA LEU A 147 -15.91 -12.36 0.42
C LEU A 147 -14.55 -11.68 0.64
N LYS A 148 -13.78 -11.49 -0.43
CA LYS A 148 -12.40 -10.98 -0.36
C LYS A 148 -12.31 -9.60 0.29
N HIS A 149 -13.25 -8.71 -0.02
CA HIS A 149 -13.30 -7.37 0.58
C HIS A 149 -13.63 -7.43 2.08
N VAL A 150 -14.42 -8.43 2.52
CA VAL A 150 -14.71 -8.67 3.95
C VAL A 150 -13.46 -9.20 4.66
N ILE A 151 -12.68 -10.08 4.01
CA ILE A 151 -11.41 -10.57 4.58
C ILE A 151 -10.44 -9.40 4.82
N LEU A 152 -10.29 -8.50 3.84
CA LEU A 152 -9.46 -7.31 4.00
C LEU A 152 -9.98 -6.43 5.14
N ASP A 153 -11.28 -6.15 5.19
CA ASP A 153 -11.88 -5.34 6.26
C ASP A 153 -11.68 -5.98 7.65
N LEU A 154 -11.79 -7.32 7.74
CA LEU A 154 -11.58 -8.09 8.96
C LEU A 154 -10.11 -8.07 9.40
N MET A 155 -9.16 -8.25 8.49
CA MET A 155 -7.73 -8.19 8.80
C MET A 155 -7.32 -6.80 9.31
N LEU A 156 -7.80 -5.74 8.66
CA LEU A 156 -7.54 -4.35 9.06
C LEU A 156 -8.13 -4.03 10.43
N LEU A 157 -9.33 -4.56 10.72
CA LEU A 157 -10.00 -4.35 11.99
C LEU A 157 -9.33 -5.15 13.12
N LEU A 158 -8.97 -6.41 12.85
CA LEU A 158 -8.26 -7.27 13.78
C LEU A 158 -6.92 -6.65 14.21
N ALA A 159 -6.15 -6.11 13.26
CA ALA A 159 -4.87 -5.48 13.56
C ALA A 159 -5.00 -4.34 14.59
N TYR A 160 -6.03 -3.50 14.47
CA TYR A 160 -6.28 -2.42 15.42
C TYR A 160 -6.68 -2.94 16.81
N TYR A 161 -7.58 -3.92 16.86
CA TYR A 161 -7.98 -4.50 18.15
C TYR A 161 -6.83 -5.17 18.87
N VAL A 162 -5.94 -5.85 18.14
CA VAL A 162 -4.71 -6.42 18.69
C VAL A 162 -3.83 -5.30 19.27
N HIS A 163 -3.64 -4.19 18.54
CA HIS A 163 -2.89 -3.05 19.02
C HIS A 163 -3.50 -2.45 20.30
N LEU A 164 -4.82 -2.23 20.33
CA LEU A 164 -5.55 -1.68 21.48
C LEU A 164 -5.43 -2.59 22.72
N ILE A 165 -5.61 -3.90 22.56
CA ILE A 165 -5.50 -4.88 23.66
C ILE A 165 -4.09 -4.88 24.24
N LEU A 166 -3.06 -4.80 23.39
CA LEU A 166 -1.68 -4.81 23.83
C LEU A 166 -1.26 -3.51 24.50
N HIS A 167 -1.73 -2.36 24.00
CA HIS A 167 -1.55 -1.08 24.67
C HIS A 167 -2.20 -1.10 26.07
N TRP A 168 -3.43 -1.59 26.18
CA TRP A 168 -4.12 -1.72 27.47
C TRP A 168 -3.41 -2.67 28.42
N TRP A 169 -2.90 -3.80 27.92
CA TRP A 169 -2.16 -4.76 28.73
C TRP A 169 -0.80 -4.21 29.19
N SER A 170 -0.08 -3.51 28.31
CA SER A 170 1.18 -2.82 28.62
C SER A 170 1.01 -1.80 29.75
N ASN A 171 -0.04 -0.97 29.69
CA ASN A 171 -0.32 0.06 30.69
C ASN A 171 -0.79 -0.54 32.03
N SER A 172 -1.53 -1.65 31.98
CA SER A 172 -1.99 -2.36 33.20
C SER A 172 -0.84 -3.01 33.98
N VAL A 173 0.21 -3.47 33.29
CA VAL A 173 1.36 -4.17 33.90
C VAL A 173 2.40 -3.20 34.47
N HIS A 174 2.53 -1.99 33.90
CA HIS A 174 3.46 -0.94 34.37
C HIS A 174 3.28 -0.60 35.86
N GLY A 175 2.07 -0.77 36.41
CA GLY A 175 1.77 -0.44 37.80
C GLY A 175 2.11 -1.52 38.84
N LYS A 176 2.47 -2.76 38.48
CA LYS A 176 2.48 -3.86 39.46
C LYS A 176 3.70 -4.78 39.57
N THR A 177 4.56 -4.99 38.55
CA THR A 177 5.77 -5.82 38.76
C THR A 177 6.80 -5.77 37.62
N GLN A 178 8.06 -5.46 37.94
CA GLN A 178 9.25 -5.54 37.07
C GLN A 178 9.72 -7.01 36.87
N GLY A 179 8.89 -7.91 36.35
CA GLY A 179 9.25 -9.32 36.06
C GLY A 179 9.56 -9.63 34.58
N HIS A 180 10.28 -10.73 34.28
CA HIS A 180 10.69 -11.14 32.91
C HIS A 180 9.60 -11.04 31.81
N GLY A 181 8.31 -11.15 32.16
CA GLY A 181 7.19 -10.92 31.25
C GLY A 181 7.13 -9.51 30.65
N TYR A 182 7.58 -8.45 31.34
CA TYR A 182 7.54 -7.08 30.82
C TYR A 182 8.47 -6.88 29.62
N LYS A 183 9.63 -7.56 29.60
CA LYS A 183 10.61 -7.44 28.50
C LYS A 183 10.05 -8.04 27.21
N VAL A 184 9.40 -9.20 27.32
CA VAL A 184 8.75 -9.88 26.20
C VAL A 184 7.60 -9.03 25.66
N LEU A 185 6.81 -8.45 26.57
CA LEU A 185 5.71 -7.52 26.25
C LEU A 185 6.17 -6.29 25.47
N HIS A 186 7.19 -5.61 25.97
CA HIS A 186 7.75 -4.42 25.33
C HIS A 186 8.35 -4.75 23.96
N GLN A 187 9.00 -5.90 23.83
CA GLN A 187 9.55 -6.36 22.55
C GLN A 187 8.45 -6.74 21.54
N LEU A 188 7.35 -7.34 22.00
CA LEU A 188 6.17 -7.60 21.18
C LEU A 188 5.56 -6.28 20.69
N HIS A 189 5.35 -5.30 21.58
CA HIS A 189 4.86 -3.97 21.19
C HIS A 189 5.76 -3.33 20.10
N SER A 190 7.08 -3.38 20.29
CA SER A 190 8.06 -2.89 19.31
C SER A 190 7.97 -3.57 17.94
N SER A 191 7.62 -4.87 17.89
CA SER A 191 7.45 -5.61 16.63
C SER A 191 6.13 -5.32 15.91
N LEU A 192 5.13 -4.84 16.65
CA LEU A 192 3.79 -4.55 16.13
C LEU A 192 3.67 -3.16 15.50
N ARG A 193 4.76 -2.39 15.48
CA ARG A 193 4.86 -1.17 14.67
C ARG A 193 4.54 -1.39 13.19
N LEU A 194 4.77 -2.60 12.69
CA LEU A 194 4.38 -2.97 11.32
C LEU A 194 2.85 -3.05 11.15
N LEU A 195 2.09 -3.33 12.21
CA LEU A 195 0.62 -3.29 12.16
C LEU A 195 0.10 -1.85 12.07
N ASP A 196 0.88 -0.85 12.46
CA ASP A 196 0.47 0.55 12.29
C ASP A 196 0.43 0.96 10.81
N LEU A 197 1.21 0.29 9.94
CA LEU A 197 1.08 0.44 8.48
C LEU A 197 -0.31 0.01 7.98
N LEU A 198 -0.98 -0.90 8.69
CA LEU A 198 -2.33 -1.32 8.34
C LEU A 198 -3.36 -0.21 8.58
N ARG A 199 -3.05 0.81 9.40
CA ARG A 199 -3.89 2.02 9.51
C ARG A 199 -3.97 2.73 8.16
N VAL A 200 -2.84 2.88 7.46
CA VAL A 200 -2.78 3.46 6.11
C VAL A 200 -3.52 2.57 5.11
N CYS A 201 -3.40 1.25 5.23
CA CYS A 201 -4.12 0.31 4.37
C CYS A 201 -5.66 0.46 4.43
N ARG A 202 -6.24 1.11 5.45
CA ARG A 202 -7.67 1.41 5.47
C ARG A 202 -8.12 2.33 4.33
N VAL A 203 -7.21 3.09 3.72
CA VAL A 203 -7.49 3.85 2.48
C VAL A 203 -7.95 2.92 1.35
N LEU A 204 -7.51 1.66 1.35
CA LEU A 204 -7.93 0.66 0.37
C LEU A 204 -9.44 0.38 0.44
N ARG A 205 -10.10 0.68 1.56
CA ARG A 205 -11.57 0.62 1.65
C ARG A 205 -12.25 1.62 0.72
N MET A 206 -11.61 2.73 0.36
CA MET A 206 -12.15 3.70 -0.60
C MET A 206 -12.19 3.13 -2.01
N VAL A 207 -11.29 2.19 -2.33
CA VAL A 207 -11.22 1.55 -3.65
C VAL A 207 -12.60 1.01 -4.04
N ARG A 208 -13.29 0.29 -3.14
CA ARG A 208 -14.62 -0.28 -3.43
C ARG A 208 -15.71 0.76 -3.71
N HIS A 209 -15.59 1.96 -3.14
CA HIS A 209 -16.61 3.02 -3.22
C HIS A 209 -16.40 3.92 -4.44
N THR A 210 -15.21 3.91 -5.05
CA THR A 210 -14.86 4.81 -6.16
C THR A 210 -14.54 4.03 -7.43
N ILE A 211 -15.49 4.03 -8.38
CA ILE A 211 -15.34 3.42 -9.71
C ILE A 211 -14.08 3.93 -10.44
N SER A 212 -13.73 5.21 -10.26
CA SER A 212 -12.52 5.79 -10.88
C SER A 212 -11.23 5.12 -10.41
N ILE A 213 -11.14 4.67 -9.15
CA ILE A 213 -9.95 3.96 -8.65
C ILE A 213 -9.86 2.58 -9.32
N TRP A 214 -11.00 1.91 -9.55
CA TRP A 214 -11.05 0.66 -10.31
C TRP A 214 -10.62 0.84 -11.77
N ALA A 215 -11.12 1.88 -12.44
CA ALA A 215 -10.72 2.21 -13.80
C ALA A 215 -9.21 2.54 -13.88
N LEU A 216 -8.68 3.28 -12.90
CA LEU A 216 -7.25 3.55 -12.77
C LEU A 216 -6.45 2.27 -12.52
N MET A 217 -6.90 1.36 -11.66
CA MET A 217 -6.22 0.07 -11.45
C MET A 217 -6.21 -0.79 -12.71
N PHE A 218 -7.32 -0.82 -13.45
CA PHE A 218 -7.43 -1.56 -14.70
C PHE A 218 -6.50 -1.00 -15.79
N THR A 219 -6.49 0.32 -15.96
CA THR A 219 -5.57 0.97 -16.92
C THR A 219 -4.11 0.86 -16.47
N LEU A 220 -3.84 1.02 -15.17
CA LEU A 220 -2.52 0.82 -14.59
C LEU A 220 -2.00 -0.60 -14.84
N ARG A 221 -2.83 -1.64 -14.74
CA ARG A 221 -2.44 -3.02 -15.11
C ARG A 221 -1.89 -3.09 -16.53
N GLN A 222 -2.61 -2.49 -17.49
CA GLN A 222 -2.20 -2.51 -18.89
C GLN A 222 -0.91 -1.72 -19.11
N CYS A 223 -0.74 -0.62 -18.37
CA CYS A 223 0.47 0.19 -18.42
C CYS A 223 1.65 -0.49 -17.69
N LEU A 224 1.43 -1.27 -16.63
CA LEU A 224 2.48 -1.85 -15.79
C LEU A 224 3.39 -2.82 -16.54
N GLN A 225 2.87 -3.59 -17.50
CA GLN A 225 3.71 -4.44 -18.34
C GLN A 225 4.67 -3.61 -19.22
N LYS A 226 4.17 -2.51 -19.81
CA LYS A 226 4.96 -1.64 -20.69
C LYS A 226 5.92 -0.76 -19.89
N LEU A 227 5.45 -0.15 -18.81
CA LEU A 227 6.24 0.64 -17.86
C LEU A 227 7.30 -0.20 -17.17
N GLY A 228 6.98 -1.46 -16.88
CA GLY A 228 7.87 -2.39 -16.22
C GLY A 228 9.07 -2.78 -17.05
N ILE A 229 8.87 -3.06 -18.34
CA ILE A 229 9.97 -3.30 -19.29
C ILE A 229 10.84 -2.05 -19.42
N LEU A 230 10.23 -0.87 -19.54
CA LEU A 230 10.96 0.41 -19.57
C LEU A 230 11.80 0.59 -18.30
N TRP A 231 11.22 0.35 -17.12
CA TRP A 231 11.90 0.47 -15.84
C TRP A 231 13.07 -0.53 -15.70
N LEU A 232 12.89 -1.78 -16.16
CA LEU A 232 13.95 -2.79 -16.17
C LEU A 232 15.12 -2.37 -17.07
N LEU A 233 14.83 -1.86 -18.27
CA LEU A 233 15.85 -1.36 -19.19
C LEU A 233 16.62 -0.18 -18.59
N LEU A 234 15.92 0.79 -17.99
CA LEU A 234 16.53 1.95 -17.34
C LEU A 234 17.39 1.53 -16.14
N MET A 235 16.94 0.60 -15.30
CA MET A 235 17.74 0.15 -14.16
C MET A 235 18.97 -0.66 -14.59
N THR A 236 18.81 -1.58 -15.55
CA THR A 236 19.90 -2.47 -15.96
C THR A 236 20.96 -1.74 -16.77
N PHE A 237 20.57 -1.06 -17.85
CA PHE A 237 21.51 -0.34 -18.71
C PHE A 237 21.89 1.01 -18.11
N GLY A 238 20.91 1.73 -17.57
CA GLY A 238 21.11 3.05 -17.00
C GLY A 238 21.90 2.99 -15.69
N VAL A 239 21.33 2.39 -14.64
CA VAL A 239 21.93 2.44 -13.30
C VAL A 239 23.11 1.48 -13.21
N PHE A 240 22.89 0.18 -13.42
CA PHE A 240 23.94 -0.83 -13.23
C PHE A 240 25.01 -0.84 -14.33
N GLY A 241 24.70 -0.32 -15.53
CA GLY A 241 25.66 -0.19 -16.63
C GLY A 241 26.53 1.07 -16.51
N PHE A 242 25.93 2.26 -16.42
CA PHE A 242 26.68 3.51 -16.43
C PHE A 242 27.32 3.88 -15.09
N ALA A 243 26.72 3.52 -13.94
CA ALA A 243 27.27 3.91 -12.64
C ALA A 243 28.68 3.36 -12.36
N PRO A 244 29.00 2.08 -12.67
CA PRO A 244 30.38 1.60 -12.53
C PRO A 244 31.36 2.29 -13.48
N LEU A 245 30.92 2.67 -14.69
CA LEU A 245 31.77 3.39 -15.66
C LEU A 245 32.13 4.79 -15.14
N VAL A 246 31.15 5.52 -14.62
CA VAL A 246 31.38 6.84 -14.00
C VAL A 246 32.28 6.72 -12.78
N TYR A 247 32.08 5.69 -11.95
CA TYR A 247 32.95 5.42 -10.80
C TYR A 247 34.40 5.15 -11.20
N ILE A 248 34.65 4.42 -12.30
CA ILE A 248 36.01 4.18 -12.80
C ILE A 248 36.65 5.48 -13.29
N VAL A 249 35.91 6.33 -14.00
CA VAL A 249 36.41 7.63 -14.50
C VAL A 249 36.73 8.59 -13.35
N GLU A 250 35.95 8.55 -12.28
CA GLU A 250 36.10 9.42 -11.11
C GLU A 250 37.10 8.87 -10.07
N LEU A 251 37.61 7.65 -10.25
CA LEU A 251 38.55 6.99 -9.33
C LEU A 251 39.87 7.78 -9.15
N ASP A 252 40.29 8.49 -10.21
CA ASP A 252 41.55 9.23 -10.26
C ASP A 252 41.46 10.65 -9.66
N HIS A 253 40.26 11.08 -9.24
CA HIS A 253 40.03 12.42 -8.69
C HIS A 253 39.96 12.37 -7.16
N PRO A 254 40.96 12.89 -6.42
CA PRO A 254 41.03 12.78 -4.95
C PRO A 254 39.94 13.58 -4.20
N GLU A 255 39.22 14.47 -4.88
CA GLU A 255 38.06 15.20 -4.34
C GLU A 255 36.70 14.64 -4.83
N SER A 256 36.66 13.42 -5.37
CA SER A 256 35.41 12.85 -5.87
C SER A 256 34.47 12.42 -4.75
N ASN A 257 33.19 12.77 -4.88
CA ASN A 257 32.13 12.35 -3.96
C ASN A 257 31.63 10.91 -4.23
N LEU A 258 32.13 10.24 -5.27
CA LEU A 258 31.75 8.87 -5.64
C LEU A 258 32.69 7.83 -5.00
N THR A 259 32.52 7.62 -3.69
CA THR A 259 33.44 6.76 -2.91
C THR A 259 33.31 5.27 -3.19
N ASN A 260 32.12 4.79 -3.56
CA ASN A 260 31.84 3.37 -3.77
C ASN A 260 30.81 3.16 -4.88
N ILE A 261 30.80 1.96 -5.47
CA ILE A 261 29.86 1.56 -6.54
C ILE A 261 28.37 1.74 -6.15
N PRO A 262 27.91 1.39 -4.92
CA PRO A 262 26.52 1.62 -4.54
C PRO A 262 26.14 3.11 -4.45
N VAL A 263 27.10 3.97 -4.09
CA VAL A 263 26.90 5.43 -4.08
C VAL A 263 26.76 5.95 -5.51
N ALA A 264 27.58 5.43 -6.44
CA ALA A 264 27.44 5.71 -7.86
C ALA A 264 26.10 5.18 -8.43
N ASN A 265 25.62 4.01 -7.99
CA ASN A 265 24.31 3.48 -8.39
C ASN A 265 23.16 4.37 -7.89
N TRP A 266 23.20 4.81 -6.63
CA TRP A 266 22.24 5.79 -6.09
C TRP A 266 22.25 7.08 -6.91
N TRP A 267 23.44 7.60 -7.19
CA TRP A 267 23.62 8.79 -8.01
C TRP A 267 23.04 8.64 -9.42
N ALA A 268 23.34 7.54 -10.11
CA ALA A 268 22.83 7.29 -11.47
C ALA A 268 21.32 7.10 -11.49
N MET A 269 20.75 6.46 -10.47
CA MET A 269 19.30 6.32 -10.30
C MET A 269 18.63 7.69 -10.17
N VAL A 270 19.12 8.54 -9.26
CA VAL A 270 18.56 9.89 -9.06
C VAL A 270 18.71 10.74 -10.33
N SER A 271 19.85 10.66 -11.01
CA SER A 271 20.12 11.43 -12.24
C SER A 271 19.24 11.04 -13.43
N GLN A 272 18.79 9.78 -13.49
CA GLN A 272 17.88 9.29 -14.54
C GLN A 272 16.41 9.59 -14.24
N LEU A 273 16.03 9.62 -12.96
CA LEU A 273 14.66 9.90 -12.51
C LEU A 273 14.35 11.40 -12.48
N ILE A 274 15.32 12.21 -12.07
CA ILE A 274 15.20 13.65 -11.91
C ILE A 274 16.34 14.27 -12.71
N ASN A 275 16.00 15.00 -13.77
CA ASN A 275 17.00 15.70 -14.59
C ASN A 275 17.59 16.92 -13.83
N VAL A 276 18.18 16.75 -12.64
CA VAL A 276 18.73 17.86 -11.85
C VAL A 276 19.91 17.51 -10.92
N TYR A 277 21.08 18.04 -11.28
CA TYR A 277 22.07 18.82 -10.49
C TYR A 277 22.61 18.39 -9.11
N CYS A 278 22.19 17.31 -8.45
CA CYS A 278 22.65 17.06 -7.07
C CYS A 278 24.08 16.52 -6.92
N THR A 279 24.75 16.16 -8.01
CA THR A 279 26.18 15.81 -8.02
C THR A 279 26.58 15.78 -9.49
N ARG A 280 27.06 16.90 -10.03
CA ARG A 280 27.61 16.87 -11.38
C ARG A 280 28.97 16.16 -11.31
N PRO A 281 29.21 15.07 -12.06
CA PRO A 281 30.55 14.54 -12.21
C PRO A 281 31.44 15.66 -12.75
N ARG A 282 32.56 15.91 -12.08
CA ARG A 282 33.42 17.08 -12.37
C ARG A 282 34.20 16.90 -13.67
N PHE A 283 34.14 15.72 -14.27
CA PHE A 283 34.67 15.39 -15.59
C PHE A 283 34.35 16.42 -16.69
N GLY A 284 33.21 17.11 -16.61
CA GLY A 284 32.81 18.13 -17.59
C GLY A 284 33.61 19.44 -17.57
N GLU A 285 34.30 19.79 -16.48
CA GLU A 285 35.05 21.06 -16.39
C GLU A 285 36.50 20.93 -16.92
N GLY A 286 37.10 19.74 -16.85
CA GLY A 286 38.45 19.46 -17.35
C GLY A 286 38.51 19.04 -18.84
N ALA A 287 37.45 18.43 -19.37
CA ALA A 287 37.41 18.00 -20.76
C ALA A 287 37.14 19.15 -21.75
N LEU A 288 36.29 20.11 -21.37
CA LEU A 288 35.97 21.28 -22.20
C LEU A 288 37.07 22.35 -22.21
N THR A 289 37.90 22.40 -21.18
CA THR A 289 39.09 23.27 -21.15
C THR A 289 40.22 22.72 -22.01
N LYS A 290 40.41 21.39 -22.05
CA LYS A 290 41.37 20.73 -22.97
C LYS A 290 41.00 20.80 -24.46
N PHE A 291 39.71 20.87 -24.80
CA PHE A 291 39.27 21.06 -26.20
C PHE A 291 39.26 22.53 -26.66
N ARG A 292 39.56 23.48 -25.77
CA ARG A 292 39.68 24.91 -26.10
C ARG A 292 41.13 25.37 -26.24
N GLU A 293 42.10 24.51 -25.91
CA GLU A 293 43.55 24.79 -26.01
C GLU A 293 44.28 23.96 -27.09
N ASN A 294 43.55 23.23 -27.94
CA ASN A 294 44.05 22.63 -29.19
C ASN A 294 43.19 23.10 -30.37
#